data_AF-Q465V7-F1
#
_entry.id   AF-Q465V7-F1
#
_cell.length_a   1.000
_cell.length_b   1.000
_cell.length_c   1.000
_cell.angle_alpha   90.00
_cell.angle_beta   90.00
_cell.angle_gamma   90.00
#
_symmetry.space_group_name_H-M   'P 1'
#
loop_
_entity.id
_entity.type
_entity.pdbx_description
1 polymer ?
#
loop_
_entity_poly.entity_id
_entity_poly.type
_entity_poly.pdbx_seq_one_letter_code
_entity_poly.pdbx_strand_id
1 'polypeptide(L)'
;MKPIIPEDERSKEPLDTDRVIYHPDMIRANEWVLNEYEAPYRELCIFVPCAKRKPYHESPSHKKFDRIIFGIAKPEDVHIVTFGTCGITPRELDTQYPFMHYSFMMGKCNVAKIKRDFIKMESERLAAYLEKTRDNYKHRIAYCIGDFRTAMEKAVEMVDVEVDIVPRESTIQKMIQPDKPFIYNSLSSREYLQDFSDAITDALKLPKRKVGLKEDLSVDDADWYLL
;
A
#
# COMPACT_ATOMS: atom_id res chain seq x y z
N MET A 1 10.52 -10.09 -18.50
CA MET A 1 9.49 -10.76 -17.69
C MET A 1 8.37 -11.19 -18.64
N LYS A 2 7.83 -12.41 -18.50
CA LYS A 2 6.64 -12.80 -19.25
C LYS A 2 5.43 -12.03 -18.69
N PRO A 3 4.48 -11.58 -19.53
CA PRO A 3 3.30 -10.89 -19.03
C PRO A 3 2.48 -11.83 -18.14
N ILE A 4 1.91 -11.29 -17.07
CA ILE A 4 1.00 -12.03 -16.17
C ILE A 4 -0.20 -12.56 -16.96
N ILE A 5 -0.74 -11.73 -17.86
CA ILE A 5 -1.84 -12.09 -18.76
C ILE A 5 -1.42 -11.72 -20.19
N PRO A 6 -1.23 -12.72 -21.08
CA PRO A 6 -0.99 -12.49 -22.50
C PRO A 6 -2.06 -11.59 -23.11
N GLU A 7 -1.68 -10.75 -24.07
CA GLU A 7 -2.58 -9.70 -24.61
C GLU A 7 -3.82 -10.27 -25.31
N ASP A 8 -3.66 -11.39 -26.01
CA ASP A 8 -4.71 -12.15 -26.68
C ASP A 8 -5.69 -12.84 -25.73
N GLU A 9 -5.32 -12.97 -24.44
CA GLU A 9 -6.15 -13.58 -23.40
C GLU A 9 -6.86 -12.55 -22.51
N ARG A 10 -6.62 -11.25 -22.72
CA ARG A 10 -7.21 -10.18 -21.88
C ARG A 10 -8.71 -10.06 -22.13
N SER A 11 -9.45 -9.84 -21.05
CA SER A 11 -10.86 -9.49 -21.11
C SER A 11 -11.08 -8.18 -21.85
N LYS A 12 -12.23 -8.09 -22.52
CA LYS A 12 -12.71 -6.87 -23.18
C LYS A 12 -13.54 -5.97 -22.24
N GLU A 13 -13.75 -6.41 -21.00
CA GLU A 13 -14.47 -5.63 -20.00
C GLU A 13 -13.68 -4.37 -19.62
N PRO A 14 -14.38 -3.27 -19.28
CA PRO A 14 -13.72 -2.02 -18.93
C PRO A 14 -13.15 -2.05 -17.49
N LEU A 15 -11.98 -1.43 -17.31
CA LEU A 15 -11.26 -1.31 -16.04
C LEU A 15 -11.49 0.05 -15.31
N ASP A 16 -12.49 0.83 -15.71
CA ASP A 16 -12.73 2.18 -15.22
C ASP A 16 -13.96 2.32 -14.29
N THR A 17 -14.68 1.23 -14.05
CA THR A 17 -15.88 1.20 -13.19
C THR A 17 -15.61 0.57 -11.83
N ASP A 18 -16.58 0.68 -10.92
CA ASP A 18 -16.56 0.00 -9.62
C ASP A 18 -16.57 -1.53 -9.71
N ARG A 19 -16.90 -2.07 -10.90
CA ARG A 19 -16.82 -3.50 -11.20
C ARG A 19 -15.38 -4.02 -11.27
N VAL A 20 -14.37 -3.14 -11.29
CA VAL A 20 -12.95 -3.51 -11.39
C VAL A 20 -12.53 -4.54 -10.33
N ILE A 21 -13.12 -4.51 -9.13
CA ILE A 21 -12.80 -5.46 -8.06
C ILE A 21 -13.23 -6.90 -8.38
N TYR A 22 -14.18 -7.08 -9.30
CA TYR A 22 -14.67 -8.37 -9.81
C TYR A 22 -14.15 -8.69 -11.21
N HIS A 23 -13.35 -7.82 -11.80
CA HIS A 23 -12.93 -7.98 -13.19
C HIS A 23 -12.10 -9.27 -13.34
N PRO A 24 -12.36 -10.10 -14.35
CA PRO A 24 -11.70 -11.39 -14.52
C PRO A 24 -10.17 -11.27 -14.55
N ASP A 25 -9.63 -10.29 -15.28
CA ASP A 25 -8.19 -10.09 -15.35
C ASP A 25 -7.58 -9.57 -14.04
N MET A 26 -8.36 -8.82 -13.23
CA MET A 26 -7.91 -8.41 -11.90
C MET A 26 -7.85 -9.62 -10.96
N ILE A 27 -8.86 -10.49 -11.02
CA ILE A 27 -8.89 -11.75 -10.25
C ILE A 27 -7.70 -12.62 -10.66
N ARG A 28 -7.53 -12.88 -11.96
CA ARG A 28 -6.43 -13.69 -12.50
C ARG A 28 -5.05 -13.14 -12.13
N ALA A 29 -4.85 -11.82 -12.22
CA ALA A 29 -3.57 -11.23 -11.84
C ALA A 29 -3.28 -11.35 -10.34
N ASN A 30 -4.29 -11.22 -9.48
CA ASN A 30 -4.13 -11.47 -8.04
C ASN A 30 -3.85 -12.95 -7.76
N GLU A 31 -4.55 -13.88 -8.41
CA GLU A 31 -4.27 -15.30 -8.30
C GLU A 31 -2.84 -15.64 -8.74
N TRP A 32 -2.34 -15.01 -9.81
CA TRP A 32 -0.96 -15.17 -10.22
C TRP A 32 0.03 -14.64 -9.17
N VAL A 33 -0.22 -13.47 -8.58
CA VAL A 33 0.61 -12.94 -7.47
C VAL A 33 0.59 -13.89 -6.26
N LEU A 34 -0.57 -14.48 -5.94
CA LEU A 34 -0.72 -15.38 -4.80
C LEU A 34 -0.15 -16.79 -5.07
N ASN A 35 -0.18 -17.29 -6.30
CA ASN A 35 0.17 -18.68 -6.59
C ASN A 35 1.52 -18.85 -7.31
N GLU A 36 1.96 -17.88 -8.11
CA GLU A 36 3.12 -18.04 -9.00
C GLU A 36 4.26 -17.05 -8.75
N TYR A 37 3.95 -15.85 -8.28
CA TYR A 37 5.00 -14.87 -7.96
C TYR A 37 5.84 -15.34 -6.76
N GLU A 38 7.16 -15.38 -6.91
CA GLU A 38 8.09 -15.69 -5.83
C GLU A 38 8.58 -14.41 -5.16
N ALA A 39 8.13 -14.17 -3.93
CA ALA A 39 8.50 -12.98 -3.18
C ALA A 39 9.95 -13.07 -2.67
N PRO A 40 10.71 -11.96 -2.65
CA PRO A 40 12.08 -11.97 -2.16
C PRO A 40 12.13 -12.16 -0.64
N TYR A 41 13.27 -12.66 -0.14
CA TYR A 41 13.61 -12.60 1.28
C TYR A 41 14.24 -11.24 1.61
N ARG A 42 13.70 -10.51 2.59
CA ARG A 42 14.14 -9.15 2.95
C ARG A 42 14.07 -8.90 4.45
N GLU A 43 14.81 -7.92 4.94
CA GLU A 43 14.73 -7.50 6.34
C GLU A 43 13.35 -6.90 6.64
N LEU A 44 12.83 -6.10 5.71
CA LEU A 44 11.58 -5.36 5.88
C LEU A 44 10.66 -5.52 4.67
N CYS A 45 9.38 -5.84 4.92
CA CYS A 45 8.30 -5.68 3.95
C CYS A 45 7.40 -4.51 4.33
N ILE A 46 7.13 -3.62 3.39
CA ILE A 46 6.30 -2.44 3.59
C ILE A 46 5.09 -2.51 2.67
N PHE A 47 3.92 -2.61 3.26
CA PHE A 47 2.64 -2.49 2.58
C PHE A 47 2.22 -1.01 2.49
N VAL A 48 1.94 -0.52 1.29
CA VAL A 48 1.44 0.84 1.03
C VAL A 48 0.15 0.79 0.19
N PRO A 49 -0.80 1.71 0.38
CA PRO A 49 -2.03 1.71 -0.40
C PRO A 49 -1.78 2.17 -1.83
N CYS A 50 -2.61 1.67 -2.75
CA CYS A 50 -2.61 2.07 -4.15
C CYS A 50 -2.80 3.58 -4.33
N ALA A 51 -2.31 4.11 -5.45
CA ALA A 51 -2.37 5.54 -5.76
C ALA A 51 -3.24 5.83 -7.00
N LYS A 52 -3.73 7.07 -7.12
CA LYS A 52 -4.47 7.51 -8.31
C LYS A 52 -3.61 7.43 -9.58
N ARG A 53 -2.37 7.93 -9.50
CA ARG A 53 -1.39 7.88 -10.59
C ARG A 53 -0.76 6.49 -10.60
N LYS A 54 -0.69 5.89 -11.79
CA LYS A 54 0.00 4.63 -12.06
C LYS A 54 1.10 4.85 -13.12
N PRO A 55 2.17 4.04 -13.12
CA PRO A 55 2.49 3.01 -12.12
C PRO A 55 2.69 3.64 -10.72
N TYR A 56 2.39 2.89 -9.65
CA TYR A 56 2.20 3.48 -8.33
C TYR A 56 3.47 4.16 -7.81
N HIS A 57 4.63 3.57 -8.07
CA HIS A 57 5.93 4.12 -7.67
C HIS A 57 6.22 5.52 -8.24
N GLU A 58 5.58 5.92 -9.34
CA GLU A 58 5.71 7.28 -9.90
C GLU A 58 4.78 8.31 -9.25
N SER A 59 3.82 7.87 -8.42
CA SER A 59 2.85 8.77 -7.81
C SER A 59 3.51 9.72 -6.80
N PRO A 60 3.00 10.97 -6.64
CA PRO A 60 3.54 11.90 -5.66
C PRO A 60 3.57 11.35 -4.23
N SER A 61 2.56 10.57 -3.84
CA SER A 61 2.51 9.93 -2.52
C SER A 61 3.60 8.87 -2.37
N HIS A 62 3.78 7.98 -3.36
CA HIS A 62 4.84 6.97 -3.30
C HIS A 62 6.22 7.61 -3.29
N LYS A 63 6.47 8.69 -4.03
CA LYS A 63 7.74 9.43 -3.94
C LYS A 63 8.02 9.96 -2.54
N LYS A 64 6.99 10.42 -1.82
CA LYS A 64 7.13 10.84 -0.42
C LYS A 64 7.39 9.64 0.50
N PHE A 65 6.72 8.51 0.29
CA PHE A 65 6.97 7.28 1.05
C PHE A 65 8.40 6.79 0.82
N ASP A 66 8.85 6.76 -0.42
CA ASP A 66 10.19 6.34 -0.83
C ASP A 66 11.29 7.20 -0.21
N ARG A 67 11.09 8.51 -0.09
CA ARG A 67 12.04 9.38 0.63
C ARG A 67 12.19 9.00 2.10
N ILE A 68 11.11 8.59 2.76
CA ILE A 68 11.18 8.11 4.15
C ILE A 68 11.84 6.73 4.18
N ILE A 69 11.37 5.78 3.38
CA ILE A 69 11.85 4.40 3.34
C ILE A 69 13.34 4.36 3.04
N PHE A 70 13.76 4.91 1.90
CA PHE A 70 15.14 4.84 1.43
C PHE A 70 16.06 5.88 2.08
N GLY A 71 15.51 6.81 2.86
CA GLY A 71 16.28 7.64 3.75
C GLY A 71 16.72 6.91 5.03
N ILE A 72 16.09 5.79 5.38
CA ILE A 72 16.36 4.98 6.59
C ILE A 72 16.99 3.64 6.22
N ALA A 73 16.40 2.92 5.26
CA ALA A 73 16.74 1.56 4.87
C ALA A 73 17.36 1.52 3.47
N LYS A 74 18.21 0.52 3.20
CA LYS A 74 18.76 0.34 1.86
C LYS A 74 17.75 -0.34 0.93
N PRO A 75 17.76 -0.05 -0.38
CA PRO A 75 16.84 -0.68 -1.33
C PRO A 75 16.86 -2.22 -1.30
N GLU A 76 18.03 -2.83 -1.09
CA GLU A 76 18.19 -4.28 -1.01
C GLU A 76 17.60 -4.92 0.24
N ASP A 77 17.31 -4.14 1.29
CA ASP A 77 16.76 -4.62 2.56
C ASP A 77 15.22 -4.54 2.60
N VAL A 78 14.61 -3.87 1.63
CA VAL A 78 13.17 -3.55 1.65
C VAL A 78 12.43 -4.17 0.46
N HIS A 79 11.34 -4.86 0.74
CA HIS A 79 10.32 -5.20 -0.25
C HIS A 79 9.11 -4.27 -0.09
N ILE A 80 8.70 -3.60 -1.16
CA ILE A 80 7.52 -2.72 -1.13
C ILE A 80 6.37 -3.39 -1.88
N VAL A 81 5.26 -3.57 -1.18
CA VAL A 81 4.05 -4.20 -1.70
C VAL A 81 2.93 -3.17 -1.68
N THR A 82 2.37 -2.88 -2.85
CA THR A 82 1.17 -2.03 -2.93
C THR A 82 -0.08 -2.89 -2.74
N PHE A 83 -1.12 -2.37 -2.11
CA PHE A 83 -2.41 -3.06 -2.00
C PHE A 83 -3.58 -2.08 -2.15
N GLY A 84 -4.78 -2.58 -2.46
CA GLY A 84 -5.97 -1.75 -2.56
C GLY A 84 -6.90 -2.12 -3.71
N THR A 85 -7.29 -1.14 -4.52
CA THR A 85 -8.41 -1.29 -5.50
C THR A 85 -8.23 -2.51 -6.42
N CYS A 86 -6.99 -2.85 -6.76
CA CYS A 86 -6.65 -3.96 -7.65
C CYS A 86 -5.99 -5.13 -6.92
N GLY A 87 -6.09 -5.19 -5.60
CA GLY A 87 -5.42 -6.19 -4.78
C GLY A 87 -3.93 -5.95 -4.63
N ILE A 88 -3.20 -7.05 -4.42
CA ILE A 88 -1.81 -7.04 -3.97
C ILE A 88 -0.89 -6.95 -5.19
N THR A 89 0.03 -5.99 -5.13
CA THR A 89 0.94 -5.66 -6.23
C THR A 89 2.33 -5.36 -5.66
N PRO A 90 3.21 -6.37 -5.58
CA PRO A 90 4.65 -6.15 -5.43
C PRO A 90 5.14 -5.08 -6.39
N ARG A 91 5.98 -4.15 -5.91
CA ARG A 91 6.34 -2.95 -6.67
C ARG A 91 6.95 -3.25 -8.04
N GLU A 92 7.74 -4.30 -8.15
CA GLU A 92 8.34 -4.77 -9.40
C GLU A 92 7.32 -5.23 -10.45
N LEU A 93 6.05 -5.45 -10.05
CA LEU A 93 4.95 -5.83 -10.93
C LEU A 93 4.00 -4.67 -11.25
N ASP A 94 4.20 -3.47 -10.70
CA ASP A 94 3.19 -2.40 -10.79
C ASP A 94 2.99 -1.80 -12.20
N THR A 95 3.91 -2.09 -13.12
CA THR A 95 3.82 -1.78 -14.55
C THR A 95 3.17 -2.88 -15.39
N GLN A 96 2.94 -4.06 -14.80
CA GLN A 96 2.30 -5.17 -15.51
C GLN A 96 0.81 -4.93 -15.67
N TYR A 97 0.24 -5.47 -16.75
CA TYR A 97 -1.21 -5.55 -16.89
C TYR A 97 -1.77 -6.52 -15.83
N PRO A 98 -2.87 -6.17 -15.12
CA PRO A 98 -3.72 -4.99 -15.32
C PRO A 98 -3.46 -3.83 -14.34
N PHE A 99 -2.45 -3.92 -13.46
CA PHE A 99 -2.27 -3.04 -12.30
C PHE A 99 -2.16 -1.54 -12.61
N MET A 100 -1.61 -1.16 -13.77
CA MET A 100 -1.57 0.26 -14.18
C MET A 100 -2.72 0.72 -15.08
N HIS A 101 -3.64 -0.17 -15.48
CA HIS A 101 -4.59 0.07 -16.57
C HIS A 101 -6.00 0.46 -16.11
N TYR A 102 -6.23 0.53 -14.80
CA TYR A 102 -7.52 0.91 -14.22
C TYR A 102 -7.55 2.38 -13.79
N SER A 103 -8.73 3.00 -13.85
CA SER A 103 -8.93 4.39 -13.42
C SER A 103 -9.86 4.55 -12.21
N PHE A 104 -10.61 3.50 -11.85
CA PHE A 104 -11.49 3.51 -10.68
C PHE A 104 -10.73 3.78 -9.38
N MET A 105 -11.37 4.47 -8.42
CA MET A 105 -10.76 4.83 -7.14
C MET A 105 -11.65 4.36 -5.98
N MET A 106 -11.25 3.28 -5.31
CA MET A 106 -12.01 2.73 -4.17
C MET A 106 -12.22 3.77 -3.07
N GLY A 107 -11.20 4.59 -2.76
CA GLY A 107 -11.31 5.64 -1.74
C GLY A 107 -12.34 6.74 -2.02
N LYS A 108 -12.88 6.82 -3.25
CA LYS A 108 -13.98 7.74 -3.62
C LYS A 108 -15.32 7.02 -3.84
N CYS A 109 -15.35 5.70 -3.71
CA CYS A 109 -16.57 4.93 -3.86
C CYS A 109 -17.48 5.18 -2.66
N ASN A 110 -18.76 5.47 -2.90
CA ASN A 110 -19.77 5.61 -1.83
C ASN A 110 -20.83 4.49 -1.88
N VAL A 111 -20.64 3.50 -2.74
CA VAL A 111 -21.55 2.36 -2.87
C VAL A 111 -21.26 1.36 -1.75
N ALA A 112 -22.16 1.28 -0.77
CA ALA A 112 -21.98 0.46 0.43
C ALA A 112 -21.68 -1.02 0.12
N LYS A 113 -22.32 -1.59 -0.91
CA LYS A 113 -22.04 -2.96 -1.36
C LYS A 113 -20.59 -3.12 -1.82
N ILE A 114 -20.11 -2.22 -2.69
CA ILE A 114 -18.76 -2.27 -3.24
C ILE A 114 -17.72 -2.12 -2.13
N LYS A 115 -17.93 -1.23 -1.15
CA LYS A 115 -17.03 -1.12 0.01
C LYS A 115 -16.95 -2.39 0.84
N ARG A 116 -18.10 -3.01 1.13
CA ARG A 116 -18.13 -4.27 1.90
C ARG A 116 -17.40 -5.39 1.15
N ASP A 117 -17.66 -5.51 -0.14
CA ASP A 117 -17.06 -6.56 -0.97
C ASP A 117 -15.56 -6.31 -1.15
N PHE A 118 -15.14 -5.05 -1.32
CA PHE A 118 -13.74 -4.66 -1.30
C PHE A 118 -13.05 -5.09 -0.01
N ILE A 119 -13.58 -4.69 1.15
CA ILE A 119 -12.96 -5.02 2.45
C ILE A 119 -12.83 -6.54 2.59
N LYS A 120 -13.86 -7.31 2.22
CA LYS A 120 -13.83 -8.78 2.29
C LYS A 120 -12.75 -9.36 1.37
N MET A 121 -12.81 -9.03 0.09
CA MET A 121 -11.90 -9.60 -0.93
C MET A 121 -10.45 -9.18 -0.66
N GLU A 122 -10.23 -7.94 -0.25
CA GLU A 122 -8.90 -7.43 0.04
C GLU A 122 -8.32 -8.04 1.31
N SER A 123 -9.12 -8.21 2.37
CA SER A 123 -8.64 -8.91 3.57
C SER A 123 -8.27 -10.36 3.29
N GLU A 124 -9.05 -11.06 2.45
CA GLU A 124 -8.77 -12.46 2.06
C GLU A 124 -7.47 -12.57 1.25
N ARG A 125 -7.25 -11.65 0.30
CA ARG A 125 -6.01 -11.58 -0.48
C ARG A 125 -4.82 -11.26 0.41
N LEU A 126 -4.95 -10.27 1.29
CA LEU A 126 -3.89 -9.86 2.22
C LEU A 126 -3.50 -11.02 3.14
N ALA A 127 -4.48 -11.71 3.72
CA ALA A 127 -4.26 -12.89 4.54
C ALA A 127 -3.49 -13.98 3.77
N ALA A 128 -3.91 -14.29 2.54
CA ALA A 128 -3.23 -15.27 1.70
C ALA A 128 -1.77 -14.88 1.38
N TYR A 129 -1.52 -13.60 1.09
CA TYR A 129 -0.16 -13.13 0.82
C TYR A 129 0.72 -13.09 2.07
N LEU A 130 0.18 -12.65 3.21
CA LEU A 130 0.86 -12.69 4.50
C LEU A 130 1.28 -14.13 4.84
N GLU A 131 0.39 -15.10 4.66
CA GLU A 131 0.68 -16.51 4.88
C GLU A 131 1.73 -17.05 3.91
N LYS A 132 1.56 -16.80 2.60
CA LYS A 132 2.53 -17.20 1.57
C LYS A 132 3.94 -16.72 1.88
N THR A 133 4.04 -15.50 2.39
CA THR A 133 5.31 -14.82 2.63
C THR A 133 5.77 -14.89 4.08
N ARG A 134 5.19 -15.78 4.90
CA ARG A 134 5.42 -15.87 6.36
C ARG A 134 6.91 -15.85 6.74
N ASP A 135 7.73 -16.57 5.98
CA ASP A 135 9.16 -16.72 6.27
C ASP A 135 10.06 -15.80 5.43
N ASN A 136 9.47 -14.94 4.60
CA ASN A 136 10.23 -14.08 3.67
C ASN A 136 10.75 -12.80 4.33
N TYR A 137 10.10 -12.32 5.39
CA TYR A 137 10.43 -11.03 5.99
C TYR A 137 10.60 -11.13 7.50
N LYS A 138 11.64 -10.47 8.02
CA LYS A 138 11.85 -10.36 9.47
C LYS A 138 10.86 -9.41 10.12
N HIS A 139 10.54 -8.31 9.46
CA HIS A 139 9.55 -7.32 9.91
C HIS A 139 8.59 -6.94 8.78
N ARG A 140 7.34 -6.64 9.15
CA ARG A 140 6.28 -6.18 8.23
C ARG A 140 5.65 -4.92 8.77
N ILE A 141 5.52 -3.90 7.93
CA ILE A 141 4.86 -2.64 8.26
C ILE A 141 3.74 -2.41 7.24
N ALA A 142 2.56 -2.03 7.70
CA ALA A 142 1.47 -1.59 6.83
C ALA A 142 1.18 -0.11 7.06
N TYR A 143 1.43 0.73 6.06
CA TYR A 143 1.19 2.17 6.12
C TYR A 143 -0.15 2.55 5.49
N CYS A 144 -1.24 2.44 6.25
CA CYS A 144 -2.60 2.55 5.72
C CYS A 144 -3.62 3.13 6.71
N ILE A 145 -4.69 3.72 6.15
CA ILE A 145 -5.82 4.34 6.87
C ILE A 145 -7.15 3.99 6.20
N GLY A 146 -8.27 4.23 6.90
CA GLY A 146 -9.62 4.04 6.37
C GLY A 146 -9.92 2.59 5.96
N ASP A 147 -10.69 2.40 4.88
CA ASP A 147 -11.10 1.06 4.41
C ASP A 147 -9.91 0.12 4.12
N PHE A 148 -8.74 0.66 3.73
CA PHE A 148 -7.52 -0.12 3.52
C PHE A 148 -6.93 -0.64 4.84
N ARG A 149 -6.96 0.19 5.90
CA ARG A 149 -6.55 -0.22 7.25
C ARG A 149 -7.48 -1.32 7.77
N THR A 150 -8.79 -1.14 7.63
CA THR A 150 -9.79 -2.15 8.01
C THR A 150 -9.54 -3.49 7.32
N ALA A 151 -9.16 -3.48 6.04
CA ALA A 151 -8.84 -4.71 5.30
C ALA A 151 -7.56 -5.38 5.84
N MET A 152 -6.51 -4.60 6.14
CA MET A 152 -5.26 -5.11 6.71
C MET A 152 -5.46 -5.67 8.13
N GLU A 153 -6.19 -4.96 8.99
CA GLU A 153 -6.50 -5.42 10.35
C GLU A 153 -7.23 -6.76 10.32
N LYS A 154 -8.26 -6.89 9.47
CA LYS A 154 -8.96 -8.17 9.26
C LYS A 154 -8.05 -9.26 8.73
N ALA A 155 -7.13 -8.94 7.83
CA ALA A 155 -6.18 -9.92 7.30
C ALA A 155 -5.26 -10.46 8.40
N VAL A 156 -4.73 -9.58 9.25
CA VAL A 156 -3.90 -9.96 10.41
C VAL A 156 -4.71 -10.74 11.46
N GLU A 157 -6.02 -10.51 11.58
CA GLU A 157 -6.87 -11.37 12.43
C GLU A 157 -7.08 -12.78 11.83
N MET A 158 -7.07 -12.91 10.50
CA MET A 158 -7.24 -14.18 9.80
C MET A 158 -6.00 -15.08 9.87
N VAL A 159 -4.81 -14.49 9.98
CA VAL A 159 -3.53 -15.22 10.00
C VAL A 159 -2.65 -14.74 11.14
N ASP A 160 -2.01 -15.66 11.85
CA ASP A 160 -1.10 -15.31 12.94
C ASP A 160 0.26 -14.81 12.39
N VAL A 161 0.25 -13.67 11.70
CA VAL A 161 1.42 -13.00 11.11
C VAL A 161 1.47 -11.57 11.64
N GLU A 162 2.56 -11.24 12.33
CA GLU A 162 2.76 -9.90 12.90
C GLU A 162 2.99 -8.86 11.80
N VAL A 163 2.24 -7.76 11.88
CA VAL A 163 2.35 -6.58 11.01
C VAL A 163 2.16 -5.32 11.84
N ASP A 164 3.13 -4.42 11.80
CA ASP A 164 3.02 -3.10 12.43
C ASP A 164 2.15 -2.18 11.56
N ILE A 165 0.90 -1.96 11.99
CA ILE A 165 -0.06 -1.13 11.24
C ILE A 165 0.04 0.34 11.69
N VAL A 166 0.57 1.18 10.80
CA VAL A 166 0.74 2.63 10.99
C VAL A 166 -0.04 3.43 9.95
N PRO A 167 -0.42 4.70 10.22
CA PRO A 167 -0.14 5.52 11.42
C PRO A 167 -0.76 4.95 12.69
N ARG A 168 -0.27 5.38 13.86
CA ARG A 168 -0.84 4.97 15.16
C ARG A 168 -2.26 5.51 15.29
N GLU A 169 -3.13 4.73 15.94
CA GLU A 169 -4.52 5.15 16.16
C GLU A 169 -4.61 6.51 16.87
N SER A 170 -3.74 6.75 17.85
CA SER A 170 -3.66 8.04 18.56
C SER A 170 -3.27 9.21 17.67
N THR A 171 -2.49 8.99 16.62
CA THR A 171 -2.15 10.01 15.61
C THR A 171 -3.33 10.23 14.66
N ILE A 172 -3.99 9.14 14.22
CA ILE A 172 -5.17 9.22 13.36
C ILE A 172 -6.25 10.08 14.03
N GLN A 173 -6.60 9.79 15.29
CA GLN A 173 -7.63 10.53 16.02
C GLN A 173 -7.35 12.03 16.12
N LYS A 174 -6.09 12.43 16.29
CA LYS A 174 -5.68 13.85 16.33
C LYS A 174 -5.77 14.54 14.97
N MET A 175 -5.67 13.76 13.90
CA MET A 175 -5.60 14.24 12.52
C MET A 175 -6.96 14.19 11.81
N ILE A 176 -8.01 13.70 12.46
CA ILE A 176 -9.37 13.68 11.91
C ILE A 176 -9.84 15.11 11.61
N GLN A 177 -10.35 15.30 10.39
CA GLN A 177 -10.93 16.54 9.89
C GLN A 177 -12.42 16.32 9.57
N PRO A 178 -13.33 16.49 10.56
CA PRO A 178 -14.74 16.12 10.41
C PRO A 178 -15.46 16.86 9.28
N ASP A 179 -14.99 18.07 8.95
CA ASP A 179 -15.60 18.92 7.91
C ASP A 179 -15.15 18.57 6.49
N LYS A 180 -14.31 17.54 6.31
CA LYS A 180 -13.81 17.12 4.99
C LYS A 180 -14.51 15.85 4.51
N PRO A 181 -14.78 15.71 3.19
CA PRO A 181 -15.32 14.46 2.63
C PRO A 181 -14.45 13.24 2.91
N PHE A 182 -13.13 13.43 3.03
CA PHE A 182 -12.19 12.42 3.50
C PHE A 182 -11.62 12.88 4.84
N ILE A 183 -12.17 12.33 5.93
CA ILE A 183 -11.91 12.82 7.29
C ILE A 183 -10.52 12.45 7.82
N TYR A 184 -9.87 11.42 7.27
CA TYR A 184 -8.65 10.86 7.86
C TYR A 184 -7.38 11.66 7.55
N ASN A 185 -7.46 12.76 6.80
CA ASN A 185 -6.32 13.53 6.30
C ASN A 185 -5.37 12.69 5.40
N SER A 186 -4.40 13.31 4.74
CA SER A 186 -3.51 12.63 3.79
C SER A 186 -2.44 11.78 4.50
N LEU A 187 -2.18 10.57 4.00
CA LEU A 187 -0.97 9.78 4.31
C LEU A 187 0.34 10.50 3.93
N SER A 188 0.29 11.61 3.22
CA SER A 188 1.45 12.48 3.00
C SER A 188 1.59 13.61 4.02
N SER A 189 0.76 13.63 5.08
CA SER A 189 0.91 14.56 6.19
C SER A 189 2.14 14.23 7.03
N ARG A 190 2.73 15.26 7.64
CA ARG A 190 3.96 15.15 8.42
C ARG A 190 3.83 14.17 9.57
N GLU A 191 2.71 14.21 10.28
CA GLU A 191 2.43 13.41 11.47
C GLU A 191 2.35 11.91 11.12
N TYR A 192 1.71 11.57 10.01
CA TYR A 192 1.66 10.18 9.53
C TYR A 192 2.99 9.71 8.98
N LEU A 193 3.73 10.57 8.25
CA LEU A 193 5.09 10.24 7.82
C LEU A 193 6.06 10.08 9.00
N GLN A 194 5.83 10.79 10.11
CA GLN A 194 6.59 10.60 11.35
C GLN A 194 6.31 9.22 11.96
N ASP A 195 5.05 8.82 12.09
CA ASP A 195 4.71 7.46 12.56
C ASP A 195 5.31 6.38 11.66
N PHE A 196 5.36 6.63 10.35
CA PHE A 196 5.96 5.72 9.38
C PHE A 196 7.48 5.62 9.54
N SER A 197 8.17 6.75 9.67
CA SER A 197 9.60 6.83 9.99
C SER A 197 9.92 6.12 11.31
N ASP A 198 9.08 6.34 12.32
CA ASP A 198 9.21 5.71 13.65
C ASP A 198 9.11 4.19 13.53
N ALA A 199 8.13 3.65 12.81
CA ALA A 199 7.97 2.20 12.62
C ALA A 199 9.16 1.57 11.89
N ILE A 200 9.66 2.21 10.82
CA ILE A 200 10.82 1.69 10.08
C ILE A 200 12.08 1.70 10.95
N THR A 201 12.32 2.77 11.71
CA THR A 201 13.48 2.86 12.62
C THR A 201 13.39 1.86 13.77
N ASP A 202 12.20 1.60 14.33
CA ASP A 202 12.02 0.57 15.36
C ASP A 202 12.30 -0.83 14.83
N ALA A 203 11.71 -1.18 13.68
CA ALA A 203 11.89 -2.47 13.02
C ALA A 203 13.38 -2.76 12.74
N LEU A 204 14.14 -1.74 12.35
CA LEU A 204 15.58 -1.86 12.05
C LEU A 204 16.48 -1.58 13.26
N LYS A 205 15.92 -1.29 14.45
CA LYS A 205 16.65 -0.92 15.67
C LYS A 205 17.62 0.25 15.46
N LEU A 206 17.19 1.25 14.69
CA LEU A 206 17.94 2.45 14.38
C LEU A 206 17.48 3.64 15.24
N PRO A 207 18.32 4.67 15.43
CA PRO A 207 17.90 5.91 16.05
C PRO A 207 16.73 6.55 15.28
N LYS A 208 15.75 7.08 16.03
CA LYS A 208 14.61 7.80 15.49
C LYS A 208 15.05 8.97 14.62
N ARG A 209 14.33 9.19 13.52
CA ARG A 209 14.54 10.35 12.64
C ARG A 209 13.32 11.23 12.60
N LYS A 210 13.55 12.54 12.63
CA LYS A 210 12.48 13.54 12.62
C LYS A 210 12.07 13.84 11.19
N VAL A 211 10.77 13.84 10.92
CA VAL A 211 10.20 14.30 9.65
C VAL A 211 9.91 15.80 9.74
N GLY A 212 10.43 16.57 8.79
CA GLY A 212 10.27 18.03 8.73
C GLY A 212 10.67 18.65 7.40
N LEU A 213 10.62 19.98 7.32
CA LEU A 213 11.04 20.72 6.13
C LEU A 213 12.56 20.86 6.10
N LYS A 214 13.15 20.74 4.91
CA LYS A 214 14.55 21.04 4.64
C LYS A 214 14.62 22.26 3.75
N GLU A 215 15.19 23.36 4.24
CA GLU A 215 15.22 24.65 3.53
C GLU A 215 15.89 24.54 2.15
N ASP A 216 16.82 23.60 1.98
CA ASP A 216 17.58 23.36 0.75
C ASP A 216 16.89 22.42 -0.25
N LEU A 217 15.86 21.66 0.17
CA LEU A 217 15.22 20.62 -0.65
C LEU A 217 13.70 20.74 -0.77
N SER A 218 13.02 21.27 0.24
CA SER A 218 11.56 21.40 0.29
C SER A 218 11.10 22.45 -0.72
N VAL A 219 10.28 22.03 -1.67
CA VAL A 219 9.71 22.93 -2.68
C VAL A 219 8.45 23.67 -2.20
N ASP A 220 7.81 23.16 -1.14
CA ASP A 220 6.63 23.76 -0.50
C ASP A 220 6.49 23.32 0.97
N ASP A 221 5.54 23.93 1.68
CA ASP A 221 5.25 23.67 3.10
C ASP A 221 4.65 22.29 3.40
N ALA A 222 4.47 21.45 2.37
CA ALA A 222 4.01 20.06 2.50
C ALA A 222 5.04 19.06 1.93
N ASP A 223 6.26 19.51 1.62
CA ASP A 223 7.34 18.71 1.06
C ASP A 223 8.30 18.23 2.16
N TRP A 224 7.91 17.14 2.84
CA TRP A 224 8.58 16.63 4.04
C TRP A 224 9.79 15.73 3.72
N TYR A 225 10.83 15.85 4.54
CA TYR A 225 12.08 15.07 4.50
C TYR A 225 12.47 14.57 5.90
N LEU A 226 13.42 13.64 5.94
CA LEU A 226 14.11 13.28 7.18
C LEU A 226 15.18 14.33 7.50
N LEU A 227 15.13 14.85 8.74
CA LEU A 227 16.09 15.79 9.32
C LEU A 227 17.27 15.05 9.96
#